data_AF-A0A2A4XBI4-F1
#
_entry.id   AF-A0A2A4XBI4-F1
#
_cell.length_a   1.000
_cell.length_b   1.000
_cell.length_c   1.000
_cell.angle_alpha   90.00
_cell.angle_beta   90.00
_cell.angle_gamma   90.00
#
_symmetry.space_group_name_H-M   'P 1'
#
loop_
_entity.id
_entity.type
_entity.pdbx_description
1 polymer ?
#
loop_
_entity_poly.entity_id
_entity_poly.type
_entity_poly.pdbx_seq_one_letter_code
_entity_poly.pdbx_strand_id
1 'polypeptide(L)' 'MGTPAVGVMTSKFVSAAELMAKVLGMPDYAFSIIDHPVSSASDQELEARALQTMAAIEEQILL' A
#
# COMPACT_ATOMS: atom_id res chain seq x y z
N MET A 1 2.78 11.49 21.24
CA MET A 1 3.53 10.95 20.09
C MET A 1 2.77 9.73 19.61
N GLY A 2 2.42 9.67 18.32
CA GLY A 2 1.67 8.55 17.74
C GLY A 2 2.57 7.42 17.25
N THR A 3 1.97 6.26 16.96
CA THR A 3 2.66 5.13 16.29
C THR A 3 2.69 5.37 14.78
N PRO A 4 3.85 5.25 14.11
CA PRO A 4 3.92 5.30 12.64
C PRO A 4 3.04 4.23 12.01
N ALA A 5 2.37 4.58 10.91
CA ALA A 5 1.50 3.68 10.17
C ALA A 5 1.59 3.94 8.66
N VAL A 6 1.47 2.89 7.86
CA VAL A 6 1.44 2.95 6.39
C VAL A 6 0.17 2.26 5.88
N GLY A 7 -0.49 2.86 4.90
CA GLY A 7 -1.59 2.22 4.20
C GLY A 7 -1.07 1.25 3.14
N VAL A 8 -1.73 0.10 2.96
CA VAL A 8 -1.48 -0.82 1.84
C VAL A 8 -2.75 -0.92 0.99
N MET A 9 -2.65 -0.58 -0.28
CA MET A 9 -3.76 -0.57 -1.23
C MET A 9 -3.54 -1.61 -2.32
N THR A 10 -4.59 -2.33 -2.72
CA THR A 10 -4.45 -3.20 -3.90
C THR A 10 -4.37 -2.35 -5.16
N SER A 11 -3.65 -2.81 -6.18
CA SER A 11 -3.40 -2.05 -7.43
C SER A 11 -4.67 -1.54 -8.13
N LYS A 12 -5.83 -2.18 -7.91
CA LYS A 12 -7.13 -1.74 -8.46
C LYS A 12 -7.73 -0.50 -7.79
N PHE A 13 -7.25 -0.12 -6.61
CA PHE A 13 -7.81 0.99 -5.82
C PHE A 13 -6.88 2.21 -5.74
N VAL A 14 -5.74 2.21 -6.45
CA VAL A 14 -4.76 3.31 -6.42
C VAL A 14 -5.40 4.65 -6.77
N SER A 15 -6.16 4.72 -7.86
CA SER A 15 -6.83 5.97 -8.28
C SER A 15 -7.87 6.47 -7.27
N ALA A 16 -8.58 5.56 -6.59
CA ALA A 16 -9.52 5.90 -5.55
C ALA A 16 -8.81 6.41 -4.29
N ALA A 17 -7.70 5.77 -3.90
CA ALA A 17 -6.87 6.20 -2.77
C ALA A 17 -6.26 7.58 -3.01
N GLU A 18 -5.72 7.84 -4.21
CA GLU A 18 -5.19 9.16 -4.61
C GLU A 18 -6.27 10.25 -4.61
N LEU A 19 -7.49 9.92 -5.07
CA LEU A 19 -8.61 10.85 -5.02
C LEU A 19 -8.98 11.20 -3.58
N MET A 20 -9.09 10.19 -2.71
CA MET A 20 -9.43 10.40 -1.31
C MET A 20 -8.34 11.18 -0.57
N ALA A 21 -7.08 10.90 -0.85
CA ALA A 21 -5.94 11.65 -0.33
C ALA A 21 -6.06 13.16 -0.64
N LYS A 22 -6.40 13.50 -1.89
CA LYS A 22 -6.66 14.89 -2.30
C LYS A 22 -7.88 15.50 -1.59
N VAL A 23 -8.99 14.78 -1.53
CA VAL A 23 -10.24 15.25 -0.88
C VAL A 23 -10.02 15.53 0.61
N LEU A 24 -9.20 14.73 1.27
CA LEU A 24 -8.87 14.87 2.70
C LEU A 24 -7.76 15.90 2.97
N GLY A 25 -7.24 16.59 1.94
CA GLY A 25 -6.20 17.61 2.09
C GLY A 25 -4.79 17.05 2.26
N MET A 26 -4.55 15.80 1.86
CA MET A 26 -3.25 15.13 1.92
C MET A 26 -2.83 14.63 0.51
N PRO A 27 -2.63 15.51 -0.49
CA PRO A 27 -2.38 15.10 -1.88
C PRO A 27 -1.13 14.23 -2.08
N ASP A 28 -0.15 14.34 -1.17
CA ASP A 28 1.11 13.58 -1.20
C ASP A 28 1.13 12.44 -0.17
N TYR A 29 -0.04 11.99 0.31
CA TYR A 29 -0.12 10.87 1.25
C TYR A 29 0.44 9.59 0.62
N ALA A 30 1.56 9.11 1.16
CA ALA A 30 2.20 7.89 0.70
C ALA A 30 1.48 6.63 1.23
N PHE A 31 1.31 5.65 0.35
CA PHE A 31 0.83 4.32 0.66
C PHE A 31 1.56 3.30 -0.21
N SER A 32 1.65 2.05 0.26
CA SER A 32 2.22 0.95 -0.51
C SER A 32 1.17 0.25 -1.34
N ILE A 33 1.60 -0.35 -2.45
CA ILE A 33 0.72 -1.03 -3.40
C ILE A 33 1.02 -2.52 -3.40
N ILE A 34 -0.01 -3.34 -3.21
CA ILE A 34 0.07 -4.80 -3.37
C ILE A 34 -0.70 -5.24 -4.62
N ASP A 35 -0.17 -6.23 -5.33
CA ASP A 35 -0.78 -6.70 -6.57
C ASP A 35 -2.08 -7.49 -6.37
N HIS A 36 -3.05 -7.19 -7.25
CA HIS A 36 -4.33 -7.87 -7.35
C HIS A 36 -4.24 -9.09 -8.29
N PRO A 37 -4.96 -10.21 -8.04
CA PRO A 37 -5.96 -10.43 -6.99
C PRO A 37 -5.40 -11.04 -5.70
N VAL A 38 -5.76 -10.50 -4.54
CA VAL A 38 -5.36 -11.07 -3.24
C VAL A 38 -6.19 -12.31 -2.90
N SER A 39 -7.50 -12.27 -3.10
CA SER A 39 -8.42 -13.33 -2.63
C SER A 39 -8.31 -14.67 -3.36
N SER A 40 -7.74 -14.69 -4.55
CA SER A 40 -7.61 -15.89 -5.38
C SER A 40 -6.16 -16.28 -5.63
N ALA A 41 -5.21 -15.61 -4.98
CA ALA A 41 -3.81 -15.99 -5.02
C ALA A 41 -3.59 -17.18 -4.09
N SER A 42 -2.69 -18.08 -4.49
CA SER A 42 -2.15 -19.11 -3.60
C SER A 42 -1.29 -18.47 -2.49
N ASP A 43 -1.05 -19.22 -1.42
CA ASP A 43 -0.21 -18.77 -0.31
C ASP A 43 1.19 -18.35 -0.77
N GLN A 44 1.78 -19.10 -1.72
CA GLN A 44 3.09 -18.79 -2.28
C GLN A 44 3.09 -17.48 -3.07
N GLU A 45 2.03 -17.22 -3.84
CA GLU A 45 1.88 -15.96 -4.58
C GLU A 45 1.62 -14.78 -3.62
N LEU A 46 0.85 -15.01 -2.54
CA LEU A 46 0.62 -14.01 -1.50
C LEU A 46 1.89 -13.66 -0.75
N GLU A 47 2.70 -14.66 -0.39
CA GLU A 47 3.98 -14.46 0.26
C GLU A 47 4.93 -13.63 -0.62
N ALA A 48 5.06 -13.99 -1.91
CA ALA A 48 5.89 -13.24 -2.84
C ALA A 48 5.46 -11.77 -2.96
N ARG A 49 4.15 -11.51 -3.04
CA ARG A 49 3.60 -10.14 -3.09
C ARG A 49 3.79 -9.38 -1.79
N ALA A 50 3.65 -10.05 -0.65
CA ALA A 50 3.88 -9.46 0.67
C ALA A 50 5.34 -9.02 0.82
N LEU A 51 6.29 -9.88 0.43
CA LEU A 51 7.72 -9.55 0.46
C LEU A 51 8.06 -8.36 -0.45
N GLN A 52 7.51 -8.32 -1.66
CA GLN A 52 7.67 -7.18 -2.56
C GLN A 52 7.08 -5.89 -1.98
N THR A 53 5.89 -5.98 -1.37
CA THR A 53 5.23 -4.82 -0.75
C THR A 53 6.01 -4.34 0.47
N MET A 54 6.56 -5.24 1.29
CA MET A 54 7.39 -4.89 2.44
C MET A 54 8.66 -4.13 2.03
N ALA A 55 9.33 -4.56 0.97
CA ALA A 55 10.50 -3.84 0.47
C ALA A 55 10.14 -2.38 0.07
N ALA A 56 8.97 -2.17 -0.54
CA ALA A 56 8.49 -0.82 -0.85
C ALA A 56 8.11 -0.01 0.41
N ILE A 57 7.58 -0.66 1.44
CA ILE A 57 7.23 0.00 2.72
C ILE A 57 8.50 0.51 3.43
N GLU A 58 9.60 -0.24 3.39
CA GLU A 58 10.86 0.17 4.03
C GLU A 58 11.35 1.52 3.50
N GLU A 59 11.19 1.78 2.20
CA GLU A 59 11.50 3.07 1.57
C GLU A 59 10.57 4.21 2.04
N GLN A 60 9.36 3.89 2.51
CA GLN A 60 8.34 4.86 2.91
C GLN A 60 8.38 5.22 4.39
N ILE A 61 8.80 4.30 5.27
CA ILE A 61 8.79 4.46 6.74
C ILE A 61 10.14 4.99 7.28
N LEU A 62 11.24 4.82 6.55
CA LEU A 62 12.59 5.25 7.00
C LEU A 62 12.94 6.73 6.72
N LEU A 63 11.94 7.55 6.34
CA LEU A 63 12.04 9.01 6.26
C LEU A 63 11.46 9.68 7.52
#